data_AF-A0A9X2LYD9-F1
#
_entry.id   AF-A0A9X2LYD9-F1
#
_cell.length_a   1.000
_cell.length_b   1.000
_cell.length_c   1.000
_cell.angle_alpha   90.00
_cell.angle_beta   90.00
_cell.angle_gamma   90.00
#
_symmetry.space_group_name_H-M   'P 1'
#
loop_
_entity.id
_entity.type
_entity.pdbx_description
1 polymer ?
#
loop_
_entity_poly.entity_id
_entity_poly.type
_entity_poly.pdbx_seq_one_letter_code
_entity_poly.pdbx_strand_id
1 'polypeptide(L)'
;MSQDSTTVPETSRKLSGRRRREIVAVLLFSGGPIFESSIPLSVFGIDRQDAGVPRYRLLVCAGEDVPLRTTGGLELTAPYGLEALSRAGTVVVPAWRSITQPPPAAALDALRRAHEEGARIVGLCTGAFVLAAAGLLDGRPATTHWMYAPTLAKRYPSVHVDPRELFVDDGDVLTSAGTAAGIDLCLHIVRTDHGADAAGALARRLVVPPRRSGGQERYLDRSLPEEIGADPLAEVVAWALEHLHEQFDVEALAARAYMSRRTFDRRFRSLTGSAPLQWLITQRVLQAQRLLETSDYSVDEVAGRCGFRSPVALRGHFRRQLGSSPAAYRAAYRARRPQGGPADRPDRPDRLERLERLERADRPDRAEVIEPRTGDHALPLRRPGAPGGPTGHSGHPPHHHHAPHPEPGKPESDAYAPRLPEQAAGRAPGRPTLPGQRERPVG
;
A
#
# COMPACT_ATOMS: atom_id res chain seq x y z
N MET A 1 -54.13 -17.09 -3.84
CA MET A 1 -53.73 -17.35 -5.24
C MET A 1 -53.56 -15.98 -5.87
N SER A 2 -52.42 -15.49 -6.36
CA SER A 2 -51.10 -16.01 -6.74
C SER A 2 -50.08 -14.91 -6.36
N GLN A 3 -48.93 -15.18 -5.74
CA GLN A 3 -47.67 -15.63 -6.38
C GLN A 3 -47.38 -14.86 -7.68
N ASP A 4 -46.49 -13.87 -7.62
CA ASP A 4 -45.59 -13.65 -8.75
C ASP A 4 -44.18 -13.34 -8.24
N SER A 5 -43.25 -14.17 -8.72
CA SER A 5 -41.87 -14.30 -8.27
C SER A 5 -40.98 -13.42 -9.13
N THR A 6 -40.30 -12.45 -8.55
CA THR A 6 -39.12 -11.83 -9.18
C THR A 6 -37.88 -12.59 -8.75
N THR A 7 -37.44 -13.47 -9.64
CA THR A 7 -36.17 -14.18 -9.65
C THR A 7 -34.99 -13.19 -9.74
N VAL A 8 -34.13 -13.20 -8.72
CA VAL A 8 -32.81 -12.56 -8.76
C VAL A 8 -31.87 -13.47 -9.55
N PRO A 9 -31.06 -12.97 -10.50
CA PRO A 9 -30.11 -13.82 -11.19
C PRO A 9 -28.91 -14.11 -10.28
N GLU A 10 -28.94 -15.27 -9.62
CA GLU A 10 -27.77 -15.87 -8.97
C GLU A 10 -26.80 -16.40 -10.04
N THR A 11 -25.85 -15.58 -10.48
CA THR A 11 -24.63 -16.07 -11.12
C THR A 11 -23.44 -15.88 -10.19
N SER A 12 -23.54 -16.44 -8.97
CA SER A 12 -22.38 -16.65 -8.12
C SER A 12 -21.53 -17.75 -8.77
N ARG A 13 -20.44 -17.37 -9.45
CA ARG A 13 -19.46 -18.34 -9.96
C ARG A 13 -19.06 -19.25 -8.79
N LYS A 14 -19.34 -20.54 -8.90
CA LYS A 14 -18.94 -21.52 -7.89
C LYS A 14 -17.42 -21.46 -7.76
N LEU A 15 -16.94 -21.14 -6.56
CA LEU A 15 -15.55 -21.32 -6.18
C LEU A 15 -15.11 -22.69 -6.66
N SER A 16 -13.97 -22.78 -7.36
CA SER A 16 -13.31 -24.07 -7.55
C SER A 16 -13.21 -24.75 -6.20
N GLY A 17 -13.58 -26.03 -6.09
CA GLY A 17 -13.63 -26.76 -4.81
C GLY A 17 -12.32 -26.80 -4.01
N ARG A 18 -11.22 -26.27 -4.58
CA ARG A 18 -9.92 -26.08 -3.93
C ARG A 18 -9.76 -24.73 -3.21
N ARG A 19 -10.60 -23.72 -3.47
CA ARG A 19 -10.47 -22.37 -2.89
C ARG A 19 -11.40 -22.17 -1.70
N ARG A 20 -10.83 -21.70 -0.59
CA ARG A 20 -11.53 -21.38 0.66
C ARG A 20 -11.57 -19.87 0.88
N ARG A 21 -12.74 -19.30 1.16
CA ARG A 21 -12.94 -17.85 1.37
C ARG A 21 -12.07 -17.31 2.52
N GLU A 22 -11.77 -18.16 3.48
CA GLU A 22 -10.95 -17.88 4.66
C GLU A 22 -9.46 -17.71 4.32
N ILE A 23 -9.02 -18.15 3.13
CA ILE A 23 -7.66 -17.86 2.65
C ILE A 23 -7.70 -16.56 1.86
N VAL A 24 -7.14 -15.50 2.44
CA VAL A 24 -7.12 -14.15 1.88
C VAL A 24 -5.71 -13.82 1.42
N ALA A 25 -5.53 -13.50 0.14
CA ALA A 25 -4.29 -12.91 -0.35
C ALA A 25 -4.39 -11.38 -0.35
N VAL A 26 -3.33 -10.70 0.10
CA VAL A 26 -3.22 -9.24 0.00
C VAL A 26 -2.07 -8.92 -0.94
N LEU A 27 -2.38 -8.31 -2.08
CA LEU A 27 -1.40 -7.98 -3.12
C LEU A 27 -0.86 -6.56 -2.91
N LEU A 28 0.38 -6.46 -2.42
CA LEU A 28 1.03 -5.20 -2.11
C LEU A 28 1.96 -4.75 -3.24
N PHE A 29 2.06 -3.43 -3.39
CA PHE A 29 2.93 -2.78 -4.37
C PHE A 29 3.80 -1.70 -3.70
N SER A 30 4.97 -1.48 -4.27
CA SER A 30 5.83 -0.35 -3.94
C SER A 30 5.11 0.96 -4.32
N GLY A 31 5.39 2.04 -3.62
CA GLY A 31 4.65 3.30 -3.70
C GLY A 31 3.20 3.25 -3.19
N GLY A 32 2.73 2.13 -2.65
CA GLY A 32 1.39 2.03 -2.07
C GLY A 32 1.24 2.83 -0.76
N PRO A 33 0.12 3.53 -0.54
CA PRO A 33 -0.25 4.06 0.77
C PRO A 33 -0.30 2.97 1.85
N ILE A 34 0.39 3.22 2.97
CA ILE A 34 0.47 2.25 4.08
C ILE A 34 -0.88 2.02 4.76
N PHE A 35 -1.73 3.05 4.85
CA PHE A 35 -2.99 2.95 5.58
C PHE A 35 -3.94 1.95 4.91
N GLU A 36 -4.20 2.10 3.61
CA GLU A 36 -5.03 1.14 2.87
C GLU A 36 -4.41 -0.26 2.84
N SER A 37 -3.08 -0.32 2.79
CA SER A 37 -2.35 -1.60 2.85
C SER A 37 -2.51 -2.30 4.20
N SER A 38 -2.58 -1.56 5.30
CA SER A 38 -2.68 -2.13 6.65
C SER A 38 -4.08 -2.63 6.97
N ILE A 39 -5.14 -2.08 6.37
CA ILE A 39 -6.54 -2.47 6.63
C ILE A 39 -6.76 -3.99 6.50
N PRO A 40 -6.50 -4.64 5.35
CA PRO A 40 -6.73 -6.08 5.24
C PRO A 40 -5.78 -6.89 6.13
N LEU A 41 -4.58 -6.39 6.44
CA LEU A 41 -3.67 -7.04 7.39
C LEU A 41 -4.25 -7.01 8.80
N SER A 42 -4.82 -5.88 9.23
CA SER A 42 -5.44 -5.72 10.54
C SER A 42 -6.73 -6.50 10.68
N VAL A 43 -7.54 -6.59 9.61
CA VAL A 43 -8.83 -7.29 9.61
C VAL A 43 -8.63 -8.81 9.52
N PHE A 44 -7.85 -9.29 8.55
CA PHE A 44 -7.74 -10.72 8.23
C PHE A 44 -6.47 -11.39 8.80
N GLY A 45 -5.47 -10.62 9.23
CA GLY A 45 -4.18 -11.16 9.68
C GLY A 45 -4.04 -11.36 11.19
N ILE A 46 -4.81 -10.64 12.01
CA ILE A 46 -4.73 -10.72 13.47
C ILE A 46 -5.75 -11.76 13.95
N ASP A 47 -5.27 -12.76 14.69
CA ASP A 47 -6.10 -13.77 15.33
C ASP A 47 -6.99 -13.14 16.42
N ARG A 48 -8.29 -13.37 16.31
CA ARG A 48 -9.33 -12.86 17.22
C ARG A 48 -10.35 -13.94 17.58
N GLN A 49 -9.93 -15.20 17.56
CA GLN A 49 -10.80 -16.31 17.95
C GLN A 49 -11.26 -16.19 19.42
N ASP A 50 -10.45 -15.57 20.29
CA ASP A 50 -10.80 -15.21 21.66
C ASP A 50 -12.03 -14.29 21.76
N ALA A 51 -12.29 -13.51 20.72
CA ALA A 51 -13.44 -12.60 20.61
C ALA A 51 -14.61 -13.21 19.81
N GLY A 52 -14.52 -14.49 19.40
CA GLY A 52 -15.54 -15.16 18.59
C GLY A 52 -15.47 -14.84 17.09
N VAL A 53 -14.36 -14.29 16.59
CA VAL A 53 -14.15 -14.05 15.16
C VAL A 53 -13.43 -15.27 14.55
N PRO A 54 -14.01 -15.98 13.57
CA PRO A 54 -13.32 -17.09 12.90
C PRO A 54 -12.02 -16.64 12.23
N ARG A 55 -11.03 -17.52 12.23
CA ARG A 55 -9.68 -17.21 11.76
C ARG A 55 -9.59 -17.24 10.24
N TYR A 56 -9.10 -16.14 9.68
CA TYR A 56 -8.60 -16.08 8.31
C TYR A 56 -7.14 -16.52 8.24
N ARG A 57 -6.75 -17.11 7.11
CA ARG A 57 -5.36 -17.35 6.74
C ARG A 57 -4.92 -16.29 5.74
N LEU A 58 -4.05 -15.40 6.19
CA LEU A 58 -3.54 -14.31 5.36
C LEU A 58 -2.29 -14.72 4.56
N LEU A 59 -2.28 -14.44 3.26
CA LEU A 59 -1.12 -14.56 2.37
C LEU A 59 -0.74 -13.14 1.91
N VAL A 60 0.28 -12.55 2.52
CA VAL A 60 0.79 -11.23 2.10
C VAL A 60 1.71 -11.45 0.90
N CYS A 61 1.31 -10.91 -0.25
CA CYS A 61 1.94 -11.17 -1.55
C CYS A 61 2.57 -9.88 -2.10
N ALA A 62 3.80 -9.96 -2.61
CA ALA A 62 4.38 -8.88 -3.38
C ALA A 62 3.92 -8.94 -4.84
N GLY A 63 3.46 -7.81 -5.37
CA GLY A 63 3.14 -7.65 -6.78
C GLY A 63 4.33 -7.25 -7.67
N GLU A 64 5.50 -7.05 -7.06
CA GLU A 64 6.76 -6.66 -7.67
C GLU A 64 7.93 -7.06 -6.77
N ASP A 65 9.16 -6.79 -7.18
CA ASP A 65 10.36 -7.17 -6.42
C ASP A 65 10.41 -6.48 -5.05
N VAL A 66 10.77 -7.27 -4.02
CA VAL A 66 10.96 -6.80 -2.65
C VAL A 66 12.35 -6.19 -2.45
N PRO A 67 12.54 -5.23 -1.51
CA PRO A 67 11.55 -4.68 -0.59
C PRO A 67 10.60 -3.66 -1.25
N LEU A 68 9.33 -3.69 -0.84
CA LEU A 68 8.32 -2.73 -1.25
C LEU A 68 8.46 -1.45 -0.41
N ARG A 69 8.41 -0.27 -1.04
CA ARG A 69 8.54 1.02 -0.33
C ARG A 69 7.22 1.76 -0.31
N THR A 70 6.64 1.99 0.86
CA THR A 70 5.39 2.76 0.96
C THR A 70 5.59 4.25 0.69
N THR A 71 4.52 4.99 0.38
CA THR A 71 4.58 6.46 0.25
C THR A 71 4.99 7.19 1.53
N GLY A 72 4.90 6.53 2.69
CA GLY A 72 5.36 7.05 3.99
C GLY A 72 6.82 6.74 4.32
N GLY A 73 7.57 6.13 3.40
CA GLY A 73 8.99 5.82 3.59
C GLY A 73 9.30 4.52 4.37
N LEU A 74 8.28 3.71 4.67
CA LEU A 74 8.49 2.37 5.25
C LEU A 74 8.86 1.34 4.17
N GLU A 75 9.79 0.46 4.49
CA GLU A 75 10.12 -0.74 3.71
C GLU A 75 9.34 -1.94 4.24
N LEU A 76 8.70 -2.68 3.34
CA LEU A 76 7.94 -3.88 3.63
C LEU A 76 8.52 -5.06 2.85
N THR A 77 8.61 -6.21 3.49
CA THR A 77 8.81 -7.50 2.81
C THR A 77 7.50 -8.27 2.83
N ALA A 78 7.22 -9.01 1.75
CA ALA A 78 6.10 -9.92 1.68
C ALA A 78 6.63 -11.34 1.48
N PRO A 79 6.15 -12.34 2.25
CA PRO A 79 6.67 -13.70 2.20
C PRO A 79 6.25 -14.50 0.96
N TYR A 80 5.30 -13.99 0.16
CA TYR A 80 4.78 -14.68 -1.01
C TYR A 80 4.84 -13.80 -2.26
N GLY A 81 4.93 -14.41 -3.44
CA GLY A 81 4.79 -13.74 -4.73
C GLY A 81 3.40 -13.91 -5.34
N LEU A 82 3.29 -13.59 -6.63
CA LEU A 82 2.03 -13.65 -7.39
C LEU A 82 1.43 -15.07 -7.45
N GLU A 83 2.26 -16.11 -7.38
CA GLU A 83 1.83 -17.51 -7.40
C GLU A 83 0.89 -17.87 -6.25
N ALA A 84 0.99 -17.17 -5.11
CA ALA A 84 0.13 -17.43 -3.95
C ALA A 84 -1.32 -17.00 -4.15
N LEU A 85 -1.61 -16.12 -5.13
CA LEU A 85 -2.98 -15.73 -5.48
C LEU A 85 -3.82 -16.95 -5.94
N SER A 86 -3.17 -17.98 -6.48
CA SER A 86 -3.84 -19.24 -6.88
C SER A 86 -4.49 -20.00 -5.71
N ARG A 87 -4.04 -19.73 -4.47
CA ARG A 87 -4.46 -20.46 -3.26
C ARG A 87 -5.59 -19.78 -2.49
N ALA A 88 -5.90 -18.53 -2.81
CA ALA A 88 -6.78 -17.69 -2.01
C ALA A 88 -8.24 -17.74 -2.51
N GLY A 89 -9.21 -17.84 -1.63
CA GLY A 89 -10.62 -17.65 -2.00
C GLY A 89 -11.01 -16.18 -2.17
N THR A 90 -10.20 -15.27 -1.60
CA THR A 90 -10.35 -13.82 -1.70
C THR A 90 -8.99 -13.17 -1.96
N VAL A 91 -8.89 -12.28 -2.95
CA VAL A 91 -7.69 -11.49 -3.24
C VAL A 91 -8.02 -10.02 -3.03
N VAL A 92 -7.31 -9.37 -2.12
CA VAL A 92 -7.45 -7.93 -1.83
C VAL A 92 -6.29 -7.19 -2.48
N VAL A 93 -6.62 -6.20 -3.29
CA VAL A 93 -5.70 -5.21 -3.87
C VAL A 93 -5.93 -3.89 -3.13
N PRO A 94 -5.03 -3.48 -2.22
CA PRO A 94 -5.10 -2.19 -1.55
C PRO A 94 -4.85 -1.02 -2.51
N ALA A 95 -4.56 0.16 -1.96
CA ALA A 95 -4.27 1.34 -2.76
C ALA A 95 -3.03 1.15 -3.67
N TRP A 96 -3.20 1.59 -4.91
CA TRP A 96 -2.19 1.63 -5.96
C TRP A 96 -1.46 2.99 -5.98
N ARG A 97 -0.16 2.97 -6.30
CA ARG A 97 0.77 4.11 -6.23
C ARG A 97 0.43 5.29 -7.15
N SER A 98 -0.23 5.04 -8.28
CA SER A 98 -0.55 6.08 -9.25
C SER A 98 -1.77 5.71 -10.07
N ILE A 99 -2.77 6.58 -10.11
CA ILE A 99 -3.99 6.35 -10.91
C ILE A 99 -3.75 6.45 -12.43
N THR A 100 -2.54 6.84 -12.85
CA THR A 100 -2.21 7.04 -14.26
C THR A 100 -1.16 6.09 -14.80
N GLN A 101 -0.39 5.44 -13.93
CA GLN A 101 0.56 4.40 -14.32
C GLN A 101 -0.14 3.04 -14.38
N PRO A 102 0.12 2.25 -15.44
CA PRO A 102 -0.39 0.89 -15.51
C PRO A 102 0.24 0.02 -14.42
N PRO A 103 -0.52 -0.87 -13.77
CA PRO A 103 0.04 -1.90 -12.91
C PRO A 103 0.87 -2.92 -13.70
N PRO A 104 1.79 -3.66 -13.05
CA PRO A 104 2.60 -4.66 -13.74
C PRO A 104 1.74 -5.72 -14.43
N ALA A 105 2.02 -6.03 -15.69
CA ALA A 105 1.22 -6.98 -16.49
C ALA A 105 1.08 -8.35 -15.82
N ALA A 106 2.17 -8.86 -15.23
CA ALA A 106 2.16 -10.13 -14.50
C ALA A 106 1.16 -10.14 -13.32
N ALA A 107 1.00 -9.01 -12.63
CA ALA A 107 0.03 -8.87 -11.54
C ALA A 107 -1.41 -8.84 -12.07
N LEU A 108 -1.66 -8.13 -13.18
CA LEU A 108 -2.97 -8.12 -13.85
C LEU A 108 -3.37 -9.53 -14.30
N ASP A 109 -2.45 -10.28 -14.90
CA ASP A 109 -2.70 -11.66 -15.33
C ASP A 109 -2.92 -12.61 -14.15
N ALA A 110 -2.20 -12.43 -13.04
CA ALA A 110 -2.42 -13.21 -11.83
C ALA A 110 -3.81 -12.93 -11.21
N LEU A 111 -4.27 -11.67 -11.24
CA LEU A 111 -5.62 -11.31 -10.79
C LEU A 111 -6.71 -11.92 -11.67
N ARG A 112 -6.56 -11.83 -13.00
CA ARG A 112 -7.49 -12.47 -13.97
C ARG A 112 -7.59 -13.97 -13.74
N ARG A 113 -6.45 -14.67 -13.67
CA ARG A 113 -6.43 -16.12 -13.39
C ARG A 113 -7.09 -16.46 -12.06
N ALA A 114 -6.82 -15.68 -11.01
CA ALA A 114 -7.45 -15.92 -9.71
C ALA A 114 -8.98 -15.78 -9.77
N HIS A 115 -9.47 -14.77 -10.50
CA HIS A 115 -10.91 -14.53 -10.71
C HIS A 115 -11.57 -15.62 -11.57
N GLU A 116 -10.92 -16.03 -12.66
CA GLU A 116 -11.37 -17.13 -13.53
C GLU A 116 -11.51 -18.45 -12.77
N GLU A 117 -10.62 -18.69 -11.81
CA GLU A 117 -10.65 -19.86 -10.92
C GLU A 117 -11.63 -19.70 -9.73
N GLY A 118 -12.40 -18.61 -9.68
CA GLY A 118 -13.50 -18.37 -8.75
C GLY A 118 -13.16 -17.57 -7.49
N ALA A 119 -11.96 -16.96 -7.40
CA ALA A 119 -11.64 -16.08 -6.27
C ALA A 119 -12.48 -14.80 -6.30
N ARG A 120 -12.88 -14.32 -5.12
CA ARG A 120 -13.46 -12.99 -4.95
C ARG A 120 -12.33 -11.96 -5.04
N ILE A 121 -12.44 -10.95 -5.90
CA ILE A 121 -11.41 -9.91 -6.04
C ILE A 121 -11.90 -8.62 -5.41
N VAL A 122 -11.07 -7.98 -4.59
CA VAL A 122 -11.45 -6.81 -3.80
C VAL A 122 -10.49 -5.66 -4.06
N GLY A 123 -10.98 -4.51 -4.51
CA GLY A 123 -10.19 -3.30 -4.69
C GLY A 123 -10.45 -2.25 -3.60
N LEU A 124 -9.44 -1.82 -2.87
CA LEU A 124 -9.58 -0.75 -1.88
C LEU A 124 -9.00 0.56 -2.41
N CYS A 125 -9.75 1.66 -2.31
CA CYS A 125 -9.31 2.98 -2.76
C CYS A 125 -8.91 2.93 -4.25
N THR A 126 -7.70 3.38 -4.57
CA THR A 126 -7.10 3.32 -5.91
C THR A 126 -6.80 1.90 -6.39
N GLY A 127 -6.96 0.86 -5.56
CA GLY A 127 -6.94 -0.54 -5.99
C GLY A 127 -8.00 -0.84 -7.06
N ALA A 128 -9.09 -0.07 -7.11
CA ALA A 128 -10.07 -0.13 -8.20
C ALA A 128 -9.46 0.12 -9.59
N PHE A 129 -8.42 0.97 -9.70
CA PHE A 129 -7.71 1.20 -10.97
C PHE A 129 -6.93 -0.04 -11.42
N VAL A 130 -6.47 -0.87 -10.48
CA VAL A 130 -5.78 -2.12 -10.80
C VAL A 130 -6.77 -3.15 -11.32
N LEU A 131 -7.93 -3.27 -10.68
CA LEU A 131 -9.01 -4.14 -11.13
C LEU A 131 -9.55 -3.69 -12.49
N ALA A 132 -9.73 -2.39 -12.71
CA ALA A 132 -10.13 -1.83 -14.01
C ALA A 132 -9.08 -2.12 -15.10
N ALA A 133 -7.78 -1.93 -14.80
CA ALA A 133 -6.70 -2.28 -15.73
C ALA A 133 -6.64 -3.78 -16.05
N ALA A 134 -7.08 -4.63 -15.11
CA ALA A 134 -7.22 -6.07 -15.34
C ALA A 134 -8.47 -6.43 -16.17
N GLY A 135 -9.35 -5.49 -16.49
CA GLY A 135 -10.65 -5.74 -17.15
C GLY A 135 -11.70 -6.37 -16.23
N LEU A 136 -11.42 -6.45 -14.93
CA LEU A 136 -12.30 -7.12 -13.95
C LEU A 136 -13.53 -6.28 -13.56
N LEU A 137 -13.58 -5.01 -13.98
CA LEU A 137 -14.67 -4.07 -13.72
C LEU A 137 -15.47 -3.72 -14.99
N ASP A 138 -15.14 -4.29 -16.14
CA ASP A 138 -15.82 -3.98 -17.40
C ASP A 138 -17.30 -4.36 -17.34
N GLY A 139 -18.19 -3.38 -17.53
CA GLY A 139 -19.64 -3.52 -17.46
C GLY A 139 -20.22 -3.59 -16.04
N ARG A 140 -19.40 -3.37 -15.00
CA ARG A 140 -19.77 -3.62 -13.60
C ARG A 140 -19.89 -2.35 -12.78
N PRO A 141 -20.77 -2.33 -11.75
CA PRO A 141 -20.78 -1.26 -10.77
C PRO A 141 -19.50 -1.29 -9.94
N ALA A 142 -18.88 -0.13 -9.74
CA ALA A 142 -17.71 0.01 -8.91
C ALA A 142 -17.67 1.37 -8.22
N THR A 143 -16.92 1.46 -7.13
CA THR A 143 -16.59 2.72 -6.49
C THR A 143 -15.09 2.81 -6.21
N THR A 144 -14.62 4.02 -5.98
CA THR A 144 -13.27 4.32 -5.51
C THR A 144 -13.34 5.57 -4.65
N HIS A 145 -12.21 6.09 -4.18
CA HIS A 145 -12.22 7.34 -3.44
C HIS A 145 -12.89 8.42 -4.29
N TRP A 146 -13.85 9.19 -3.75
CA TRP A 146 -14.66 10.16 -4.51
C TRP A 146 -13.81 11.10 -5.37
N MET A 147 -12.63 11.47 -4.87
CA MET A 147 -11.62 12.21 -5.60
C MET A 147 -11.30 11.49 -6.94
N TYR A 148 -10.91 10.22 -6.90
CA TYR A 148 -10.44 9.51 -8.09
C TYR A 148 -11.56 8.90 -8.95
N ALA A 149 -12.80 8.87 -8.48
CA ALA A 149 -13.94 8.30 -9.23
C ALA A 149 -14.14 8.93 -10.62
N PRO A 150 -14.14 10.26 -10.78
CA PRO A 150 -13.94 10.98 -12.04
C PRO A 150 -12.92 10.37 -13.01
N THR A 151 -11.68 10.23 -12.54
CA THR A 151 -10.56 9.76 -13.35
C THR A 151 -10.74 8.29 -13.71
N LEU A 152 -11.31 7.48 -12.80
CA LEU A 152 -11.62 6.08 -13.06
C LEU A 152 -12.64 5.95 -14.20
N ALA A 153 -13.74 6.69 -14.13
CA ALA A 153 -14.81 6.68 -15.13
C ALA A 153 -14.31 7.12 -16.51
N LYS A 154 -13.49 8.18 -16.55
CA LYS A 154 -12.92 8.69 -17.80
C LYS A 154 -11.93 7.73 -18.44
N ARG A 155 -11.09 7.06 -17.64
CA ARG A 155 -10.03 6.17 -18.14
C ARG A 155 -10.55 4.78 -18.51
N TYR A 156 -11.60 4.33 -17.84
CA TYR A 156 -12.23 3.02 -18.05
C TYR A 156 -13.73 3.21 -18.25
N PRO A 157 -14.16 3.66 -19.45
CA PRO A 157 -15.55 4.05 -19.71
C PRO A 157 -16.54 2.87 -19.67
N SER A 158 -16.05 1.64 -19.71
CA SER A 158 -16.83 0.41 -19.50
C SER A 158 -17.26 0.21 -18.03
N VAL A 159 -16.64 0.91 -17.07
CA VAL A 159 -16.92 0.75 -15.64
C VAL A 159 -18.07 1.67 -15.22
N HIS A 160 -19.08 1.13 -14.56
CA HIS A 160 -20.17 1.92 -13.99
C HIS A 160 -19.76 2.49 -12.63
N VAL A 161 -19.05 3.63 -12.65
CA VAL A 161 -18.50 4.23 -11.41
C VAL A 161 -19.58 5.00 -10.64
N ASP A 162 -19.82 4.59 -9.39
CA ASP A 162 -20.65 5.33 -8.43
C ASP A 162 -19.76 6.03 -7.37
N PRO A 163 -19.62 7.37 -7.41
CA PRO A 163 -18.82 8.14 -6.45
C PRO A 163 -19.56 8.42 -5.13
N ARG A 164 -20.74 7.86 -4.90
CA ARG A 164 -21.55 8.10 -3.70
C ARG A 164 -21.43 6.96 -2.69
N GLU A 165 -21.13 5.76 -3.14
CA GLU A 165 -21.08 4.57 -2.28
C GLU A 165 -19.79 4.49 -1.47
N LEU A 166 -19.87 3.97 -0.24
CA LEU A 166 -18.67 3.66 0.54
C LEU A 166 -17.96 2.43 -0.02
N PHE A 167 -18.75 1.44 -0.41
CA PHE A 167 -18.29 0.27 -1.11
C PHE A 167 -19.41 -0.28 -1.98
N VAL A 168 -19.02 -0.93 -3.06
CA VAL A 168 -19.92 -1.66 -3.96
C VAL A 168 -19.57 -3.13 -3.84
N ASP A 169 -20.59 -3.95 -3.63
CA ASP A 169 -20.50 -5.41 -3.66
C ASP A 169 -21.25 -5.92 -4.89
N ASP A 170 -20.51 -6.44 -5.87
CA ASP A 170 -21.06 -7.05 -7.08
C ASP A 170 -20.82 -8.59 -7.08
N GLY A 171 -20.85 -9.19 -5.89
CA GLY A 171 -20.76 -10.63 -5.65
C GLY A 171 -19.32 -11.15 -5.66
N ASP A 172 -18.74 -11.31 -6.85
CA ASP A 172 -17.39 -11.86 -7.03
C ASP A 172 -16.30 -10.78 -7.15
N VAL A 173 -16.68 -9.51 -7.36
CA VAL A 173 -15.78 -8.36 -7.28
C VAL A 173 -16.39 -7.27 -6.43
N LEU A 174 -15.59 -6.74 -5.51
CA LEU A 174 -16.02 -5.71 -4.59
C LEU A 174 -15.02 -4.56 -4.64
N THR A 175 -15.50 -3.33 -4.49
CA THR A 175 -14.65 -2.14 -4.48
C THR A 175 -15.05 -1.19 -3.36
N SER A 176 -14.09 -0.43 -2.81
CA SER A 176 -14.40 0.60 -1.81
C SER A 176 -13.72 1.92 -2.10
N ALA A 177 -14.33 2.95 -1.53
CA ALA A 177 -13.86 4.31 -1.40
C ALA A 177 -12.45 4.48 -0.80
N GLY A 178 -11.91 3.47 -0.11
CA GLY A 178 -10.63 3.57 0.58
C GLY A 178 -10.69 4.22 1.96
N THR A 179 -9.53 4.39 2.57
CA THR A 179 -9.38 4.91 3.94
C THR A 179 -10.35 4.20 4.90
N ALA A 180 -11.25 4.92 5.61
CA ALA A 180 -12.18 4.28 6.55
C ALA A 180 -13.16 3.33 5.86
N ALA A 181 -13.53 3.58 4.60
CA ALA A 181 -14.43 2.71 3.84
C ALA A 181 -13.81 1.36 3.45
N GLY A 182 -12.47 1.27 3.45
CA GLY A 182 -11.80 -0.02 3.32
C GLY A 182 -12.09 -0.92 4.54
N ILE A 183 -12.16 -0.33 5.74
CA ILE A 183 -12.54 -1.07 6.95
C ILE A 183 -14.00 -1.51 6.84
N ASP A 184 -14.89 -0.63 6.38
CA ASP A 184 -16.31 -0.95 6.18
C ASP A 184 -16.48 -2.15 5.23
N LEU A 185 -15.78 -2.16 4.08
CA LEU A 185 -15.84 -3.27 3.14
C LEU A 185 -15.24 -4.56 3.71
N CYS A 186 -14.12 -4.49 4.42
CA CYS A 186 -13.55 -5.68 5.07
C CYS A 186 -14.47 -6.24 6.17
N LEU A 187 -15.16 -5.39 6.95
CA LEU A 187 -16.18 -5.83 7.91
C LEU A 187 -17.40 -6.44 7.22
N HIS A 188 -17.81 -5.90 6.07
CA HIS A 188 -18.88 -6.46 5.24
C HIS A 188 -18.52 -7.86 4.72
N ILE A 189 -17.27 -8.08 4.29
CA ILE A 189 -16.76 -9.40 3.91
C ILE A 189 -16.85 -10.38 5.10
N VAL A 190 -16.36 -9.99 6.28
CA VAL A 190 -16.44 -10.84 7.48
C VAL A 190 -17.89 -11.17 7.84
N ARG A 191 -18.80 -10.20 7.70
CA ARG A 191 -20.24 -10.41 7.93
C ARG A 191 -20.85 -11.41 6.95
N THR A 192 -20.45 -11.33 5.69
CA THR A 192 -20.95 -12.22 4.63
C THR A 192 -20.42 -13.64 4.83
N ASP A 193 -19.15 -13.77 5.19
CA ASP A 193 -18.49 -15.07 5.30
C ASP A 193 -18.78 -15.76 6.66
N HIS A 194 -18.99 -15.00 7.75
CA HIS A 194 -19.10 -15.53 9.13
C HIS A 194 -20.27 -14.97 9.96
N GLY A 195 -21.17 -14.20 9.36
CA GLY A 195 -22.35 -13.67 10.03
C GLY A 195 -22.14 -12.39 10.84
N ALA A 196 -23.25 -11.84 11.34
CA ALA A 196 -23.29 -10.54 12.00
C ALA A 196 -22.51 -10.50 13.33
N ASP A 197 -22.49 -11.60 14.08
CA ASP A 197 -21.85 -11.67 15.39
C ASP A 197 -20.32 -11.55 15.28
N ALA A 198 -19.72 -12.29 14.35
CA ALA A 198 -18.28 -12.22 14.06
C ALA A 198 -17.87 -10.81 13.60
N ALA A 199 -18.64 -10.22 12.68
CA ALA A 199 -18.39 -8.85 12.22
C ALA A 199 -18.55 -7.82 13.34
N GLY A 200 -19.54 -7.99 14.21
CA GLY A 200 -19.76 -7.13 15.38
C GLY A 200 -18.62 -7.22 16.40
N ALA A 201 -18.12 -8.43 16.67
CA ALA A 201 -16.97 -8.64 17.53
C ALA A 201 -15.70 -8.00 16.98
N LEU A 202 -15.45 -8.15 15.68
CA LEU A 202 -14.32 -7.50 15.01
C LEU A 202 -14.43 -5.96 15.05
N ALA A 203 -15.61 -5.40 14.74
CA ALA A 203 -15.84 -3.96 14.79
C ALA A 203 -15.57 -3.37 16.18
N ARG A 204 -16.01 -4.05 17.25
CA ARG A 204 -15.70 -3.66 18.64
C ARG A 204 -14.20 -3.63 18.91
N ARG A 205 -13.45 -4.62 18.45
CA ARG A 205 -11.98 -4.69 18.61
C ARG A 205 -11.24 -3.62 17.80
N LEU A 206 -11.79 -3.20 16.67
CA LEU A 206 -11.26 -2.12 15.84
C LEU A 206 -11.71 -0.72 16.30
N VAL A 207 -12.61 -0.64 17.29
CA VAL A 207 -13.19 0.62 17.79
C VAL A 207 -13.86 1.42 16.67
N VAL A 208 -14.64 0.73 15.83
CA VAL A 208 -15.41 1.31 14.73
C VAL A 208 -16.88 0.91 14.84
N PRO A 209 -17.82 1.71 14.29
CA PRO A 209 -19.21 1.29 14.22
C PRO A 209 -19.34 -0.01 13.40
N PRO A 210 -20.19 -0.96 13.79
CA PRO A 210 -20.36 -2.22 13.05
C PRO A 210 -20.98 -2.02 11.66
N ARG A 211 -21.67 -0.89 11.46
CA ARG A 211 -22.15 -0.41 10.18
C ARG A 211 -22.11 1.11 10.19
N ARG A 212 -21.35 1.71 9.27
CA ARG A 212 -21.35 3.15 9.09
C ARG A 212 -22.54 3.56 8.23
N SER A 213 -23.25 4.59 8.65
CA SER A 213 -24.37 5.17 7.89
C SER A 213 -23.89 6.35 7.03
N GLY A 214 -24.46 6.46 5.83
CA GLY A 214 -24.14 7.51 4.86
C GLY A 214 -23.01 7.16 3.89
N GLY A 215 -23.14 7.64 2.66
CA GLY A 215 -22.17 7.48 1.58
C GLY A 215 -21.06 8.54 1.57
N GLN A 216 -20.32 8.58 0.47
CA GLN A 216 -19.44 9.67 0.09
C GLN A 216 -20.20 10.96 -0.30
N GLU A 217 -21.53 10.91 -0.44
CA GLU A 217 -22.38 12.03 -0.89
C GLU A 217 -22.13 13.38 -0.20
N ARG A 218 -21.72 13.35 1.08
CA ARG A 218 -21.44 14.57 1.88
C ARG A 218 -20.15 15.27 1.47
N TYR A 219 -19.26 14.57 0.78
CA TYR A 219 -18.02 15.09 0.24
C TYR A 219 -18.17 15.52 -1.23
N LEU A 220 -19.23 15.06 -1.91
CA LEU A 220 -19.59 15.52 -3.23
C LEU A 220 -20.19 16.94 -3.13
N ASP A 221 -19.54 17.90 -3.79
CA ASP A 221 -20.00 19.28 -3.82
C ASP A 221 -21.17 19.43 -4.82
N ARG A 222 -22.40 19.49 -4.31
CA ARG A 222 -23.65 19.65 -5.10
C ARG A 222 -23.82 21.05 -5.71
N SER A 223 -22.87 21.96 -5.51
CA SER A 223 -22.91 23.33 -6.06
C SER A 223 -22.35 23.41 -7.48
N LEU A 224 -21.84 22.30 -8.02
CA LEU A 224 -21.35 22.19 -9.39
C LEU A 224 -22.48 21.67 -10.29
N PRO A 225 -22.72 22.28 -11.46
CA PRO A 225 -23.66 21.74 -12.45
C PRO A 225 -23.34 20.28 -12.77
N GLU A 226 -24.36 19.42 -12.80
CA GLU A 226 -24.26 17.99 -13.17
C GLU A 226 -23.62 17.76 -14.55
N GLU A 227 -23.53 18.81 -15.37
CA GLU A 227 -22.95 18.79 -16.73
C GLU A 227 -21.41 18.69 -16.75
N ILE A 228 -20.72 18.86 -15.63
CA ILE A 228 -19.26 18.65 -15.54
C ILE A 228 -19.02 17.31 -14.85
N GLY A 229 -19.15 16.22 -15.62
CA GLY A 229 -18.56 14.95 -15.24
C GLY A 229 -17.08 15.14 -14.91
N ALA A 230 -16.65 14.57 -13.79
CA ALA A 230 -15.34 14.70 -13.13
C ALA A 230 -15.20 15.87 -12.12
N ASP A 231 -14.93 15.56 -10.83
CA ASP A 231 -14.53 16.56 -9.83
C ASP A 231 -13.24 17.27 -10.29
N PRO A 232 -13.30 18.57 -10.63
CA PRO A 232 -12.16 19.28 -11.20
C PRO A 232 -10.95 19.32 -10.25
N LEU A 233 -11.19 19.31 -8.94
CA LEU A 233 -10.12 19.32 -7.95
C LEU A 233 -9.32 18.02 -7.97
N ALA A 234 -9.98 16.89 -8.13
CA ALA A 234 -9.34 15.61 -8.22
C ALA A 234 -8.49 15.43 -9.47
N GLU A 235 -9.02 15.88 -10.63
CA GLU A 235 -8.25 15.89 -11.88
C GLU A 235 -6.99 16.75 -11.74
N VAL A 236 -7.10 17.90 -11.05
CA VAL A 236 -5.94 18.77 -10.78
C VAL A 236 -4.92 18.11 -9.84
N VAL A 237 -5.36 17.42 -8.78
CA VAL A 237 -4.46 16.68 -7.89
C VAL A 237 -3.72 15.58 -8.65
N ALA A 238 -4.44 14.81 -9.47
CA ALA A 238 -3.86 13.77 -10.30
C ALA A 238 -2.84 14.35 -11.29
N TRP A 239 -3.22 15.41 -12.02
CA TRP A 239 -2.34 16.11 -12.94
C TRP A 239 -1.08 16.64 -12.23
N ALA A 240 -1.24 17.26 -11.06
CA ALA A 240 -0.11 17.80 -10.30
C ALA A 240 0.90 16.71 -9.88
N LEU A 241 0.45 15.49 -9.58
CA LEU A 241 1.34 14.36 -9.26
C LEU A 241 2.19 13.91 -10.45
N GLU A 242 1.66 14.03 -11.67
CA GLU A 242 2.40 13.69 -12.90
C GLU A 242 3.38 14.79 -13.31
N HIS A 243 3.01 16.04 -13.05
CA HIS A 243 3.74 17.22 -13.48
C HIS A 243 4.60 17.80 -12.34
N LEU A 244 4.92 17.01 -11.30
CA LEU A 244 5.74 17.50 -10.15
C LEU A 244 7.08 18.11 -10.57
N HIS A 245 7.61 17.70 -11.73
CA HIS A 245 8.84 18.21 -12.34
C HIS A 245 8.71 19.63 -12.91
N GLU A 246 7.50 20.09 -13.18
CA GLU A 246 7.21 21.41 -13.74
C GLU A 246 7.06 22.48 -12.66
N GLN A 247 7.20 23.75 -13.06
CA GLN A 247 6.92 24.88 -12.19
C GLN A 247 5.52 25.43 -12.46
N PHE A 248 4.63 25.23 -11.50
CA PHE A 248 3.34 25.89 -11.43
C PHE A 248 3.11 26.43 -10.02
N ASP A 249 2.37 27.52 -9.93
CA ASP A 249 1.89 28.06 -8.67
C ASP A 249 0.49 27.51 -8.36
N VAL A 250 0.01 27.85 -7.17
CA VAL A 250 -1.28 27.35 -6.70
C VAL A 250 -2.42 28.10 -7.41
N GLU A 251 -2.18 29.29 -7.94
CA GLU A 251 -3.09 30.01 -8.85
C GLU A 251 -3.35 29.21 -10.14
N ALA A 252 -2.32 28.66 -10.77
CA ALA A 252 -2.44 27.83 -11.97
C ALA A 252 -3.25 26.55 -11.69
N LEU A 253 -3.04 25.92 -10.53
CA LEU A 253 -3.84 24.76 -10.12
C LEU A 253 -5.30 25.14 -9.87
N ALA A 254 -5.55 26.28 -9.24
CA ALA A 254 -6.90 26.79 -9.02
C ALA A 254 -7.62 27.09 -10.35
N ALA A 255 -6.92 27.72 -11.30
CA ALA A 255 -7.44 27.99 -12.64
C ALA A 255 -7.75 26.70 -13.41
N ARG A 256 -6.89 25.68 -13.30
CA ARG A 256 -7.11 24.36 -13.91
C ARG A 256 -8.33 23.63 -13.33
N ALA A 257 -8.67 23.90 -12.07
CA ALA A 257 -9.89 23.40 -11.43
C ALA A 257 -11.13 24.27 -11.72
N TYR A 258 -10.98 25.35 -12.52
CA TYR A 258 -12.01 26.38 -12.72
C TYR A 258 -12.51 26.99 -11.39
N MET A 259 -11.61 27.15 -10.42
CA MET A 259 -11.91 27.67 -9.09
C MET A 259 -11.17 28.97 -8.80
N SER A 260 -11.82 29.85 -8.02
CA SER A 260 -11.09 30.94 -7.37
C SER A 260 -10.04 30.39 -6.40
N ARG A 261 -8.95 31.13 -6.18
CA ARG A 261 -7.88 30.72 -5.25
C ARG A 261 -8.40 30.43 -3.83
N ARG A 262 -9.33 31.24 -3.32
CA ARG A 262 -9.92 31.04 -1.98
C ARG A 262 -10.68 29.72 -1.89
N THR A 263 -11.50 29.42 -2.89
CA THR A 263 -12.28 28.17 -2.95
C THR A 263 -11.36 26.96 -3.08
N PHE A 264 -10.36 27.06 -3.96
CA PHE A 264 -9.36 26.03 -4.17
C PHE A 264 -8.60 25.70 -2.89
N ASP A 265 -8.00 26.69 -2.21
CA ASP A 265 -7.24 26.48 -0.97
C ASP A 265 -8.07 25.79 0.11
N ARG A 266 -9.33 26.20 0.29
CA ARG A 266 -10.24 25.61 1.27
C ARG A 266 -10.57 24.16 0.92
N ARG A 267 -10.98 23.89 -0.32
CA ARG A 267 -11.33 22.54 -0.77
C ARG A 267 -10.11 21.61 -0.77
N PHE A 268 -8.97 22.09 -1.21
CA PHE A 268 -7.71 21.35 -1.22
C PHE A 268 -7.27 20.95 0.19
N ARG A 269 -7.38 21.85 1.18
CA ARG A 269 -7.10 21.50 2.59
C ARG A 269 -8.06 20.47 3.15
N SER A 270 -9.35 20.63 2.86
CA SER A 270 -10.37 19.65 3.26
C SER A 270 -10.10 18.27 2.67
N LEU A 271 -9.51 18.23 1.47
CA LEU A 271 -9.23 17.02 0.72
C LEU A 271 -7.92 16.34 1.13
N THR A 272 -6.84 17.11 1.25
CA THR A 272 -5.46 16.60 1.40
C THR A 272 -4.89 16.76 2.81
N GLY A 273 -5.67 17.34 3.74
CA GLY A 273 -5.25 17.65 5.10
C GLY A 273 -4.20 18.76 5.21
N SER A 274 -3.77 19.37 4.10
CA SER A 274 -2.70 20.37 4.08
C SER A 274 -2.92 21.43 3.02
N ALA A 275 -2.23 22.57 3.14
CA ALA A 275 -2.31 23.64 2.14
C ALA A 275 -1.65 23.18 0.82
N PRO A 276 -2.16 23.61 -0.36
CA PRO A 276 -1.69 23.11 -1.66
C PRO A 276 -0.17 23.17 -1.84
N LEU A 277 0.46 24.30 -1.48
CA LEU A 277 1.90 24.46 -1.60
C LEU A 277 2.68 23.49 -0.71
N GLN A 278 2.23 23.25 0.53
CA GLN A 278 2.88 22.32 1.45
C GLN A 278 2.73 20.87 0.95
N TRP A 279 1.54 20.53 0.46
CA TRP A 279 1.30 19.23 -0.15
C TRP A 279 2.22 18.99 -1.35
N LEU A 280 2.34 19.96 -2.28
CA LEU A 280 3.22 19.86 -3.44
C LEU A 280 4.68 19.65 -3.04
N ILE A 281 5.17 20.41 -2.06
CA ILE A 281 6.53 20.26 -1.54
C ILE A 281 6.75 18.83 -1.03
N THR A 282 5.80 18.29 -0.25
CA THR A 282 5.88 16.91 0.24
C THR A 282 5.92 15.90 -0.90
N GLN A 283 5.05 16.04 -1.91
CA GLN A 283 5.07 15.13 -3.07
C GLN A 283 6.39 15.20 -3.84
N ARG A 284 6.97 16.40 -4.01
CA ARG A 284 8.29 16.58 -4.65
C ARG A 284 9.43 16.00 -3.82
N VAL A 285 9.38 16.11 -2.48
CA VAL A 285 10.37 15.46 -1.61
C VAL A 285 10.29 13.93 -1.74
N LEU A 286 9.08 13.36 -1.77
CA LEU A 286 8.89 11.92 -1.96
C LEU A 286 9.39 11.45 -3.34
N GLN A 287 9.18 12.25 -4.39
CA GLN A 287 9.74 11.96 -5.71
C GLN A 287 11.28 12.03 -5.71
N ALA A 288 11.85 13.03 -5.01
CA ALA A 288 13.30 13.15 -4.87
C ALA A 288 13.90 11.96 -4.12
N GLN A 289 13.23 11.50 -3.05
CA GLN A 289 13.61 10.29 -2.32
C GLN A 289 13.65 9.09 -3.27
N ARG A 290 12.59 8.85 -4.06
CA ARG A 290 12.57 7.78 -5.06
C ARG A 290 13.73 7.88 -6.06
N LEU A 291 14.00 9.05 -6.62
CA LEU A 291 15.11 9.23 -7.57
C LEU A 291 16.48 9.00 -6.93
N LEU A 292 16.68 9.41 -5.67
CA LEU A 292 17.93 9.15 -4.94
C LEU A 292 18.19 7.66 -4.73
N GLU A 293 17.13 6.85 -4.66
CA GLU A 293 17.16 5.41 -4.38
C GLU A 293 17.25 4.54 -5.64
N THR A 294 16.73 5.03 -6.77
CA THR A 294 16.53 4.27 -8.01
C THR A 294 17.41 4.72 -9.16
N SER A 295 18.18 5.81 -9.00
CA SER A 295 19.03 6.37 -10.05
C SER A 295 20.38 6.88 -9.52
N ASP A 296 21.30 7.15 -10.45
CA ASP A 296 22.60 7.76 -10.17
C ASP A 296 22.66 9.27 -10.40
N TYR A 297 21.53 9.92 -10.70
CA TYR A 297 21.47 11.37 -10.92
C TYR A 297 22.12 12.15 -9.77
N SER A 298 22.87 13.20 -10.03
CA SER A 298 23.36 14.10 -8.99
C SER A 298 22.20 14.71 -8.17
N VAL A 299 22.47 15.16 -6.95
CA VAL A 299 21.45 15.83 -6.11
C VAL A 299 20.84 17.03 -6.84
N ASP A 300 21.63 17.69 -7.68
CA ASP A 300 21.22 18.87 -8.41
C ASP A 300 20.29 18.50 -9.58
N GLU A 301 20.59 17.43 -10.31
CA GLU A 301 19.68 16.86 -11.32
C GLU A 301 18.38 16.35 -10.69
N VAL A 302 18.45 15.69 -9.53
CA VAL A 302 17.25 15.25 -8.79
C VAL A 302 16.37 16.44 -8.41
N ALA A 303 16.96 17.56 -7.97
CA ALA A 303 16.21 18.76 -7.65
C ALA A 303 15.43 19.29 -8.86
N GLY A 304 16.09 19.37 -10.03
CA GLY A 304 15.45 19.78 -11.28
C GLY A 304 14.32 18.83 -11.70
N ARG A 305 14.57 17.52 -11.69
CA ARG A 305 13.57 16.49 -12.05
C ARG A 305 12.38 16.41 -11.10
N CYS A 306 12.49 16.98 -9.91
CA CYS A 306 11.40 17.05 -8.94
C CYS A 306 10.76 18.44 -8.87
N GLY A 307 11.09 19.37 -9.78
CA GLY A 307 10.49 20.69 -9.85
C GLY A 307 10.88 21.64 -8.71
N PHE A 308 12.02 21.40 -8.04
CA PHE A 308 12.59 22.38 -7.11
C PHE A 308 13.34 23.47 -7.89
N ARG A 309 13.09 24.74 -7.54
CA ARG A 309 13.76 25.91 -8.15
C ARG A 309 15.28 25.91 -7.95
N SER A 310 15.77 25.23 -6.92
CA SER A 310 17.20 25.08 -6.69
C SER A 310 17.51 23.82 -5.88
N PRO A 311 18.73 23.27 -6.00
CA PRO A 311 19.19 22.19 -5.14
C PRO A 311 19.20 22.56 -3.65
N VAL A 312 19.40 23.85 -3.33
CA VAL A 312 19.33 24.35 -1.95
C VAL A 312 17.91 24.23 -1.38
N ALA A 313 16.89 24.54 -2.19
CA ALA A 313 15.49 24.38 -1.78
C ALA A 313 15.15 22.91 -1.50
N LEU A 314 15.58 21.99 -2.38
CA LEU A 314 15.45 20.55 -2.14
C LEU A 314 16.10 20.17 -0.80
N ARG A 315 17.37 20.51 -0.59
CA ARG A 315 18.11 20.16 0.65
C ARG A 315 17.39 20.66 1.90
N GLY A 316 16.87 21.89 1.88
CA GLY A 316 16.14 22.48 3.01
C GLY A 316 14.83 21.76 3.32
N HIS A 317 14.02 21.46 2.31
CA HIS A 317 12.75 20.73 2.50
C HIS A 317 12.98 19.26 2.85
N PHE A 318 13.93 18.60 2.19
CA PHE A 318 14.28 17.21 2.44
C PHE A 318 14.77 17.03 3.89
N ARG A 319 15.65 17.90 4.39
CA ARG A 319 16.12 17.84 5.79
C ARG A 319 15.00 18.08 6.80
N ARG A 320 14.09 19.02 6.53
CA ARG A 320 12.93 19.26 7.41
C ARG A 320 12.00 18.05 7.50
N GLN A 321 11.78 17.36 6.39
CA GLN A 321 10.81 16.25 6.33
C GLN A 321 11.41 14.90 6.71
N LEU A 322 12.67 14.64 6.37
CA LEU A 322 13.32 13.32 6.49
C LEU A 322 14.54 13.32 7.44
N GLY A 323 14.82 14.44 8.12
CA GLY A 323 15.87 14.56 9.13
C GLY A 323 17.32 14.49 8.62
N SER A 324 17.53 14.28 7.32
CA SER A 324 18.87 14.12 6.71
C SER A 324 19.00 14.90 5.39
N SER A 325 20.22 15.10 4.90
CA SER A 325 20.43 15.72 3.58
C SER A 325 20.22 14.68 2.46
N PRO A 326 19.85 15.07 1.23
CA PRO A 326 19.72 14.16 0.09
C PRO A 326 20.95 13.27 -0.14
N ALA A 327 22.16 13.83 0.02
CA ALA A 327 23.41 13.10 -0.16
C ALA A 327 23.65 12.09 0.97
N ALA A 328 23.42 12.49 2.23
CA ALA A 328 23.53 11.60 3.38
C ALA A 328 22.49 10.47 3.31
N TYR A 329 21.27 10.80 2.89
CA TYR A 329 20.20 9.85 2.64
C TYR A 329 20.61 8.78 1.62
N ARG A 330 21.13 9.20 0.45
CA ARG A 330 21.64 8.29 -0.58
C ARG A 330 22.77 7.40 -0.07
N ALA A 331 23.74 7.98 0.65
CA ALA A 331 24.87 7.23 1.19
C ALA A 331 24.40 6.15 2.18
N ALA A 332 23.50 6.50 3.10
CA ALA A 332 22.91 5.56 4.05
C ALA A 332 22.09 4.47 3.33
N TYR A 333 21.33 4.84 2.31
CA TYR A 333 20.57 3.90 1.49
C TYR A 333 21.47 2.89 0.77
N ARG A 334 22.54 3.36 0.11
CA ARG A 334 23.51 2.50 -0.58
C ARG A 334 24.26 1.58 0.38
N ALA A 335 24.58 2.05 1.58
CA ALA A 335 25.22 1.24 2.62
C ALA A 335 24.32 0.12 3.17
N ARG A 336 22.99 0.29 3.11
CA ARG A 336 21.99 -0.71 3.55
C ARG A 336 21.62 -1.73 2.47
N ARG A 337 21.92 -1.47 1.19
CA ARG A 337 21.75 -2.47 0.14
C ARG A 337 22.83 -3.55 0.31
N PRO A 338 22.50 -4.84 0.54
CA PRO A 338 23.49 -5.90 0.44
C PRO A 338 24.10 -5.83 -0.97
N GLN A 339 25.42 -5.75 -1.04
CA GLN A 339 26.12 -5.73 -2.32
C GLN A 339 25.82 -7.05 -3.04
N GLY A 340 24.95 -7.00 -4.06
CA GLY A 340 25.04 -7.95 -5.16
C GLY A 340 26.46 -7.86 -5.73
N GLY A 341 27.07 -9.01 -6.02
CA GLY A 341 28.46 -9.16 -6.46
C GLY A 341 28.83 -8.32 -7.70
N PRO A 342 30.11 -8.35 -8.10
CA PRO A 342 30.73 -7.36 -8.97
C PRO A 342 30.19 -7.42 -10.40
N ALA A 343 29.14 -6.66 -10.65
CA ALA A 343 28.60 -6.41 -11.99
C ALA A 343 28.01 -5.00 -12.08
N ASP A 344 28.71 -4.00 -11.55
CA ASP A 344 28.49 -2.61 -11.99
C ASP A 344 29.71 -1.74 -11.64
N ARG A 345 30.71 -1.77 -12.52
CA ARG A 345 31.68 -0.68 -12.64
C ARG A 345 31.66 -0.23 -14.10
N PRO A 346 31.56 1.08 -14.37
CA PRO A 346 31.68 1.56 -15.73
C PRO A 346 33.10 1.34 -16.23
N ASP A 347 33.15 0.91 -17.49
CA ASP A 347 34.29 0.48 -18.28
C ASP A 347 35.48 1.47 -18.22
N ARG A 348 36.67 0.95 -17.92
CA ARG A 348 37.96 1.59 -18.27
C ARG A 348 38.60 0.70 -19.35
N PRO A 349 39.11 1.27 -20.46
CA PRO A 349 39.54 0.52 -21.63
C PRO A 349 40.94 -0.06 -21.41
N ASP A 350 41.06 -1.07 -20.55
CA ASP A 350 42.36 -1.69 -20.23
C ASP A 350 42.27 -3.23 -20.17
N ARG A 351 41.09 -3.79 -20.47
CA ARG A 351 40.85 -5.24 -20.42
C ARG A 351 41.19 -5.94 -21.74
N LEU A 352 40.96 -5.29 -22.88
CA LEU A 352 41.34 -5.83 -24.19
C LEU A 352 42.86 -5.90 -24.38
N GLU A 353 43.62 -4.87 -24.01
CA GLU A 353 45.08 -4.91 -24.15
C GLU A 353 45.76 -5.95 -23.24
N ARG A 354 45.12 -6.30 -22.12
CA ARG A 354 45.62 -7.33 -21.22
C ARG A 354 45.34 -8.74 -21.75
N LEU A 355 44.20 -8.93 -22.40
CA LEU A 355 43.81 -10.20 -23.03
C LEU A 355 44.64 -10.45 -24.30
N GLU A 356 44.88 -9.44 -25.13
CA GLU A 356 45.72 -9.57 -26.34
C GLU A 356 47.21 -9.82 -26.04
N ARG A 357 47.71 -9.38 -24.87
CA ARG A 357 49.06 -9.71 -24.38
C ARG A 357 49.17 -11.14 -23.88
N LEU A 358 48.10 -11.68 -23.31
CA LEU A 358 48.06 -13.06 -22.80
C LEU A 358 47.89 -14.07 -23.95
N GLU A 359 47.10 -13.74 -24.98
CA GLU A 359 46.91 -14.62 -26.15
C GLU A 359 48.14 -14.69 -27.07
N ARG A 360 49.02 -13.68 -27.05
CA ARG A 360 50.31 -13.71 -27.78
C ARG A 360 51.41 -14.48 -27.06
N ALA A 361 51.25 -14.78 -25.77
CA ALA A 361 52.26 -15.45 -24.96
C ALA A 361 52.15 -16.99 -24.98
N ASP A 362 51.06 -17.56 -25.53
CA ASP A 362 50.73 -18.99 -25.35
C ASP A 362 50.58 -19.77 -26.68
N ARG A 363 51.54 -19.63 -27.58
CA ARG A 363 51.73 -20.61 -28.69
C ARG A 363 52.98 -21.45 -28.43
N PRO A 364 52.84 -22.76 -28.13
CA PRO A 364 53.98 -23.66 -28.15
C PRO A 364 54.19 -24.23 -29.56
N ASP A 365 55.47 -24.34 -29.92
CA ASP A 365 55.99 -24.97 -31.12
C ASP A 365 56.04 -26.51 -30.96
N ARG A 366 56.21 -27.20 -32.08
CA ARG A 366 55.98 -28.65 -32.30
C ARG A 366 56.95 -29.63 -31.59
N ALA A 367 56.46 -30.89 -31.52
CA ALA A 367 57.16 -32.19 -31.36
C ALA A 367 57.71 -32.50 -29.94
N GLU A 368 57.72 -33.72 -29.38
CA GLU A 368 57.93 -35.04 -29.97
C GLU A 368 57.55 -36.19 -28.97
N VAL A 369 57.53 -37.41 -29.50
CA VAL A 369 57.14 -38.76 -29.01
C VAL A 369 57.74 -39.26 -27.66
N ILE A 370 57.04 -40.17 -26.93
CA ILE A 370 57.48 -41.51 -26.39
C ILE A 370 56.62 -42.02 -25.20
N GLU A 371 56.44 -43.36 -25.19
CA GLU A 371 55.56 -44.33 -24.50
C GLU A 371 55.67 -44.59 -22.95
N PRO A 372 54.84 -45.50 -22.35
CA PRO A 372 54.35 -45.45 -20.95
C PRO A 372 54.91 -46.54 -19.99
N ARG A 373 54.62 -46.43 -18.66
CA ARG A 373 54.76 -47.56 -17.68
C ARG A 373 53.79 -47.51 -16.47
N THR A 374 52.86 -48.47 -16.46
CA THR A 374 52.40 -49.44 -15.41
C THR A 374 52.43 -49.18 -13.88
N GLY A 375 51.31 -49.53 -13.22
CA GLY A 375 51.20 -50.45 -12.04
C GLY A 375 50.67 -49.87 -10.70
N ASP A 376 50.16 -50.64 -9.73
CA ASP A 376 48.87 -51.38 -9.55
C ASP A 376 48.60 -51.52 -8.00
N HIS A 377 47.39 -51.94 -7.58
CA HIS A 377 46.93 -52.53 -6.27
C HIS A 377 46.57 -51.62 -5.06
N ALA A 378 45.69 -51.96 -4.07
CA ALA A 378 44.45 -52.76 -3.87
C ALA A 378 44.02 -52.64 -2.36
N LEU A 379 42.71 -52.76 -2.04
CA LEU A 379 41.98 -52.74 -0.72
C LEU A 379 42.07 -54.12 0.07
N PRO A 380 41.38 -54.48 1.22
CA PRO A 380 40.07 -54.02 1.81
C PRO A 380 39.71 -54.17 3.35
N LEU A 381 38.52 -53.63 3.73
CA LEU A 381 37.39 -53.97 4.67
C LEU A 381 37.45 -54.90 5.94
N ARG A 382 36.76 -54.52 7.06
CA ARG A 382 35.58 -55.20 7.72
C ARG A 382 35.09 -54.60 9.09
N ARG A 383 33.82 -54.93 9.47
CA ARG A 383 32.98 -54.71 10.71
C ARG A 383 32.42 -56.10 11.17
N PRO A 384 31.46 -56.33 12.13
CA PRO A 384 30.80 -55.58 13.26
C PRO A 384 30.56 -56.42 14.60
N GLY A 385 29.79 -55.89 15.61
CA GLY A 385 29.07 -56.70 16.64
C GLY A 385 28.55 -55.98 17.92
N ALA A 386 27.31 -56.27 18.38
CA ALA A 386 26.61 -55.87 19.66
C ALA A 386 26.21 -57.15 20.46
N PRO A 387 25.36 -57.25 21.54
CA PRO A 387 24.48 -56.29 22.30
C PRO A 387 24.36 -56.52 23.86
N GLY A 388 23.45 -55.80 24.58
CA GLY A 388 22.79 -56.25 25.84
C GLY A 388 22.52 -55.21 26.98
N GLY A 389 21.27 -55.05 27.46
CA GLY A 389 20.85 -54.39 28.74
C GLY A 389 20.47 -55.43 29.84
N PRO A 390 19.70 -55.18 30.95
CA PRO A 390 18.91 -53.98 31.33
C PRO A 390 18.80 -53.60 32.87
N THR A 391 18.04 -52.53 33.17
CA THR A 391 17.22 -52.17 34.40
C THR A 391 17.80 -51.96 35.82
N GLY A 392 17.34 -50.88 36.49
CA GLY A 392 17.35 -50.72 37.97
C GLY A 392 16.90 -49.33 38.47
N HIS A 393 15.91 -49.28 39.37
CA HIS A 393 15.20 -48.12 39.93
C HIS A 393 15.90 -47.41 41.12
N SER A 394 15.37 -46.21 41.44
CA SER A 394 15.18 -45.59 42.79
C SER A 394 16.17 -44.52 43.30
N GLY A 395 15.60 -43.49 43.95
CA GLY A 395 16.26 -42.73 45.03
C GLY A 395 16.41 -41.21 44.81
N HIS A 396 15.58 -40.42 45.48
CA HIS A 396 15.74 -38.97 45.74
C HIS A 396 15.92 -38.79 47.28
N PRO A 397 16.25 -37.61 47.83
CA PRO A 397 17.43 -36.73 47.72
C PRO A 397 18.14 -36.62 49.13
N PRO A 398 18.98 -35.61 49.48
CA PRO A 398 18.51 -34.26 49.81
C PRO A 398 19.46 -33.05 49.52
N HIS A 399 18.80 -31.89 49.45
CA HIS A 399 19.18 -30.49 49.76
C HIS A 399 20.64 -30.06 50.00
N HIS A 400 21.04 -28.96 49.34
CA HIS A 400 21.62 -27.81 50.05
C HIS A 400 21.24 -26.47 49.40
N HIS A 401 20.91 -25.51 50.28
CA HIS A 401 20.53 -24.12 50.05
C HIS A 401 21.63 -23.26 49.41
N HIS A 402 21.23 -22.32 48.55
CA HIS A 402 21.57 -20.90 48.73
C HIS A 402 20.70 -20.00 47.84
N ALA A 403 20.16 -18.95 48.46
CA ALA A 403 19.59 -17.74 47.88
C ALA A 403 19.97 -16.57 48.84
N PRO A 404 19.68 -15.28 48.58
CA PRO A 404 19.17 -14.65 47.36
C PRO A 404 19.74 -13.22 47.03
N HIS A 405 19.25 -12.66 45.91
CA HIS A 405 19.01 -11.24 45.55
C HIS A 405 20.16 -10.34 45.03
N PRO A 406 19.85 -9.23 44.29
CA PRO A 406 18.54 -8.62 43.99
C PRO A 406 18.25 -8.28 42.50
N GLU A 407 16.96 -8.05 42.21
CA GLU A 407 16.42 -7.36 41.02
C GLU A 407 16.76 -5.85 41.00
N PRO A 408 16.62 -5.21 39.83
CA PRO A 408 16.20 -3.81 39.79
C PRO A 408 14.95 -3.58 38.93
N GLY A 409 13.92 -3.01 39.56
CA GLY A 409 13.33 -1.73 39.14
C GLY A 409 12.28 -1.73 38.01
N LYS A 410 11.01 -1.60 38.41
CA LYS A 410 9.93 -1.00 37.59
C LYS A 410 10.27 0.47 37.24
N PRO A 411 9.77 1.01 36.11
CA PRO A 411 9.43 2.42 36.02
C PRO A 411 7.92 2.63 36.24
N GLU A 412 7.61 3.61 37.08
CA GLU A 412 6.29 4.14 37.34
C GLU A 412 5.72 4.91 36.14
N SER A 413 4.39 4.97 36.16
CA SER A 413 3.52 5.80 35.34
C SER A 413 3.82 7.28 35.47
N ASP A 414 3.95 7.98 34.35
CA ASP A 414 3.70 9.42 34.30
C ASP A 414 2.77 9.75 33.13
N ALA A 415 1.71 10.47 33.49
CA ALA A 415 0.56 10.78 32.66
C ALA A 415 0.87 11.90 31.67
N TYR A 416 0.61 11.66 30.38
CA TYR A 416 0.56 12.73 29.37
C TYR A 416 -0.89 13.14 29.16
N ALA A 417 -1.36 14.12 29.94
CA ALA A 417 -2.61 14.83 29.69
C ALA A 417 -2.32 16.07 28.83
N PRO A 418 -2.95 16.24 27.65
CA PRO A 418 -2.82 17.49 26.91
C PRO A 418 -3.64 18.60 27.59
N ARG A 419 -2.97 19.68 27.96
CA ARG A 419 -3.58 20.93 28.46
C ARG A 419 -4.49 21.52 27.37
N LEU A 420 -5.78 21.63 27.67
CA LEU A 420 -6.73 22.47 26.93
C LEU A 420 -6.44 23.95 27.25
N PRO A 421 -6.50 24.87 26.28
CA PRO A 421 -6.39 26.29 26.56
C PRO A 421 -7.65 26.80 27.29
N GLU A 422 -7.42 27.56 28.36
CA GLU A 422 -8.46 28.23 29.15
C GLU A 422 -9.35 29.12 28.26
N GLN A 423 -10.66 28.89 28.36
CA GLN A 423 -11.66 29.80 27.84
C GLN A 423 -11.74 31.02 28.77
N ALA A 424 -11.25 32.17 28.30
CA ALA A 424 -11.56 33.45 28.89
C ALA A 424 -13.04 33.80 28.63
N ALA A 425 -13.86 33.72 29.67
CA ALA A 425 -15.19 34.30 29.68
C ALA A 425 -15.09 35.82 29.90
N GLY A 426 -15.78 36.60 29.05
CA GLY A 426 -16.25 37.94 29.43
C GLY A 426 -15.85 39.07 28.49
N ARG A 427 -16.64 39.29 27.44
CA ARG A 427 -17.27 40.59 27.13
C ARG A 427 -18.20 40.45 25.93
N ALA A 428 -19.49 40.71 26.15
CA ALA A 428 -20.51 40.83 25.11
C ALA A 428 -20.27 42.08 24.25
N PRO A 429 -20.64 42.01 22.96
CA PRO A 429 -21.15 43.19 22.29
C PRO A 429 -22.48 42.91 21.56
N GLY A 430 -23.47 43.77 21.85
CA GLY A 430 -24.41 44.35 20.90
C GLY A 430 -25.29 43.44 20.05
N ARG A 431 -26.59 43.41 20.37
CA ARG A 431 -27.66 43.10 19.40
C ARG A 431 -27.54 44.04 18.17
N PRO A 432 -27.59 43.53 16.93
CA PRO A 432 -27.88 44.36 15.77
C PRO A 432 -29.39 44.52 15.60
N THR A 433 -29.82 45.78 15.59
CA THR A 433 -31.15 46.28 15.22
C THR A 433 -31.42 46.02 13.73
N LEU A 434 -32.58 45.43 13.41
CA LEU A 434 -33.09 45.32 12.04
C LEU A 434 -33.72 46.66 11.60
N PRO A 435 -33.36 47.22 10.43
CA PRO A 435 -34.07 48.38 9.89
C PRO A 435 -35.13 47.97 8.86
N GLY A 436 -36.36 48.44 9.10
CA GLY A 436 -37.25 48.94 8.04
C GLY A 436 -38.27 47.96 7.45
N GLN A 437 -39.43 47.81 8.10
CA GLN A 437 -40.69 47.66 7.37
C GLN A 437 -41.42 49.00 7.39
N ARG A 438 -41.67 49.55 6.20
CA ARG A 438 -42.45 50.77 5.98
C ARG A 438 -43.94 50.46 6.13
N GLU A 439 -44.59 51.22 7.00
CA GLU A 439 -46.04 51.39 7.01
C GLU A 439 -46.51 52.04 5.71
N ARG A 440 -47.63 51.55 5.17
CA ARG A 440 -48.44 52.26 4.17
C ARG A 440 -49.51 53.06 4.92
N PRO A 441 -49.73 54.35 4.63
CA PRO A 441 -50.90 55.05 5.12
C PRO A 441 -52.10 54.76 4.23
N VAL A 442 -53.26 54.64 4.86
CA VAL A 442 -54.58 54.76 4.23
C VAL A 442 -54.90 56.25 4.17
N GLY A 443 -55.22 56.74 2.96
CA GLY A 443 -55.55 58.13 2.67
C GLY A 443 -55.32 58.44 1.21
#